data_AF-A0A7W8VJI9-F1
#
_entry.id   AF-A0A7W8VJI9-F1
#
_cell.length_a   1.000
_cell.length_b   1.000
_cell.length_c   1.000
_cell.angle_alpha   90.00
_cell.angle_beta   90.00
_cell.angle_gamma   90.00
#
_symmetry.space_group_name_H-M   'P 1'
#
loop_
_entity.id
_entity.type
_entity.pdbx_description
1 polymer ?
#
loop_
_entity_poly.entity_id
_entity_poly.type
_entity_poly.pdbx_seq_one_letter_code
_entity_poly.pdbx_strand_id
1 'polypeptide(L)'
;MVAQEKEHSPIKFREVFLSDLKSIVNLYRTQKTIHSTGLNADFGLPLGIAELNCKIIAYAFVNINDAGKAVVQVHTDKELAQDQVCETLKNISLKRFKAQWTFDDNGISTENHVKNAISRLVNWLNNCYQ
;
A
#
# COMPACT_ATOMS: atom_id res chain seq x y z
N MET A 1 -30.91 -30.81 -9.51
CA MET A 1 -29.54 -30.46 -9.07
C MET A 1 -29.32 -29.02 -9.49
N VAL A 2 -29.40 -28.07 -8.56
CA VAL A 2 -29.15 -26.65 -8.86
C VAL A 2 -27.65 -26.43 -8.72
N ALA A 3 -26.99 -26.11 -9.82
CA ALA A 3 -25.59 -25.70 -9.81
C ALA A 3 -25.49 -24.41 -8.98
N GLN A 4 -24.75 -24.46 -7.87
CA GLN A 4 -24.34 -23.25 -7.15
C GLN A 4 -23.34 -22.51 -8.04
N GLU A 5 -23.79 -21.46 -8.72
CA GLU A 5 -22.89 -20.46 -9.26
C GLU A 5 -22.11 -19.86 -8.08
N LYS A 6 -20.81 -20.14 -8.02
CA LYS A 6 -19.91 -19.40 -7.14
C LYS A 6 -19.98 -17.94 -7.59
N GLU A 7 -20.69 -17.10 -6.85
CA GLU A 7 -20.61 -15.66 -7.00
C GLU A 7 -19.15 -15.26 -6.81
N HIS A 8 -18.44 -15.07 -7.92
CA HIS A 8 -17.11 -14.48 -7.92
C HIS A 8 -17.30 -13.01 -7.55
N SER A 9 -17.24 -12.71 -6.25
CA SER A 9 -17.24 -11.34 -5.77
C SER A 9 -16.13 -10.56 -6.47
N PRO A 10 -16.44 -9.41 -7.11
CA PRO A 10 -15.45 -8.68 -7.89
C PRO A 10 -14.39 -8.07 -6.97
N ILE A 11 -13.15 -8.02 -7.45
CA ILE A 11 -12.07 -7.30 -6.78
C ILE A 11 -12.36 -5.80 -6.85
N LYS A 12 -12.35 -5.14 -5.70
CA LYS A 12 -12.56 -3.69 -5.57
C LYS A 12 -11.22 -2.98 -5.39
N PHE A 13 -11.02 -1.88 -6.11
CA PHE A 13 -9.85 -1.02 -5.97
C PHE A 13 -10.27 0.31 -5.35
N ARG A 14 -9.63 0.73 -4.26
CA ARG A 14 -9.96 1.98 -3.56
C ARG A 14 -8.75 2.61 -2.86
N GLU A 15 -8.92 3.82 -2.38
CA GLU A 15 -7.93 4.52 -1.55
C GLU A 15 -7.85 3.87 -0.16
N VAL A 16 -6.73 4.14 0.53
CA VAL A 16 -6.49 3.70 1.89
C VAL A 16 -7.19 4.63 2.87
N PHE A 17 -7.98 4.06 3.77
CA PHE A 17 -8.51 4.73 4.95
C PHE A 17 -7.74 4.32 6.21
N LEU A 18 -7.82 5.12 7.27
CA LEU A 18 -7.18 4.82 8.56
C LEU A 18 -7.62 3.45 9.13
N SER A 19 -8.87 3.05 8.88
CA SER A 19 -9.41 1.75 9.30
C SER A 19 -8.72 0.56 8.61
N ASP A 20 -8.09 0.76 7.46
CA ASP A 20 -7.41 -0.30 6.71
C ASP A 20 -6.01 -0.59 7.24
N LEU A 21 -5.42 0.34 7.99
CA LEU A 21 -4.01 0.27 8.39
C LEU A 21 -3.69 -0.99 9.18
N LYS A 22 -4.58 -1.44 10.06
CA LYS A 22 -4.42 -2.72 10.79
C LYS A 22 -4.26 -3.90 9.83
N SER A 23 -5.11 -3.98 8.81
CA SER A 23 -5.08 -5.06 7.81
C SER A 23 -3.84 -4.96 6.91
N ILE A 24 -3.45 -3.74 6.52
CA ILE A 24 -2.24 -3.49 5.72
C ILE A 24 -0.98 -3.89 6.49
N VAL A 25 -0.87 -3.51 7.77
CA VAL A 25 0.26 -3.88 8.63
C VAL A 25 0.34 -5.39 8.80
N ASN A 26 -0.79 -6.07 9.00
CA ASN A 26 -0.82 -7.53 9.08
C ASN A 26 -0.34 -8.16 7.76
N LEU A 27 -0.85 -7.70 6.62
CA LEU A 27 -0.44 -8.21 5.31
C LEU A 27 1.06 -7.98 5.02
N TYR A 28 1.61 -6.83 5.43
CA TYR A 28 3.04 -6.55 5.34
C TYR A 28 3.88 -7.53 6.17
N ARG A 29 3.48 -7.79 7.43
CA ARG A 29 4.21 -8.66 8.36
C ARG A 29 4.22 -10.13 7.91
N THR A 30 3.13 -10.62 7.33
CA THR A 30 3.00 -12.03 6.87
C THR A 30 4.11 -12.44 5.91
N GLN A 31 4.55 -11.54 5.02
CA GLN A 31 5.55 -11.89 4.00
C GLN A 31 7.00 -11.75 4.48
N LYS A 32 7.26 -10.89 5.48
CA LYS A 32 8.63 -10.58 5.87
C LYS A 32 9.23 -11.59 6.85
N THR A 33 8.46 -12.54 7.42
CA THR A 33 8.92 -13.40 8.55
C THR A 33 9.56 -12.56 9.67
N ILE A 34 9.18 -11.28 9.74
CA ILE A 34 9.77 -10.32 10.65
C ILE A 34 8.97 -10.41 11.94
N HIS A 35 9.62 -10.99 12.94
CA HIS A 35 9.18 -10.93 14.33
C HIS A 35 9.60 -9.61 15.02
N SER A 36 10.11 -8.62 14.27
CA SER A 36 10.40 -7.31 14.86
C SER A 36 9.11 -6.62 15.27
N THR A 37 9.12 -6.08 16.48
CA THR A 37 7.97 -5.41 17.09
C THR A 37 7.58 -4.12 16.35
N GLY A 38 8.53 -3.49 15.63
CA GLY A 38 8.33 -2.23 14.90
C GLY A 38 8.42 -2.35 13.37
N LEU A 39 7.68 -1.49 12.68
CA LEU A 39 7.81 -1.18 11.26
C LEU A 39 9.01 -0.25 11.01
N ASN A 40 9.60 -0.32 9.82
CA ASN A 40 10.66 0.59 9.37
C ASN A 40 10.21 1.37 8.12
N ALA A 41 11.10 2.19 7.56
CA ALA A 41 10.80 2.98 6.36
C ALA A 41 10.45 2.12 5.13
N ASP A 42 10.82 0.83 5.08
CA ASP A 42 10.46 -0.08 3.99
C ASP A 42 8.94 -0.32 3.91
N PHE A 43 8.20 -0.05 4.99
CA PHE A 43 6.74 -0.10 4.99
C PHE A 43 6.14 0.87 3.96
N GLY A 44 6.82 2.00 3.72
CA GLY A 44 6.39 3.02 2.78
C GLY A 44 5.11 3.75 3.21
N LEU A 45 4.52 4.48 2.27
CA LEU A 45 3.25 5.19 2.45
C LEU A 45 2.17 4.50 1.61
N PRO A 46 1.20 3.81 2.22
CA PRO A 46 0.09 3.18 1.50
C PRO A 46 -0.74 4.19 0.71
N LEU A 47 -1.07 3.87 -0.54
CA LEU A 47 -1.79 4.74 -1.48
C LEU A 47 -3.14 4.17 -1.91
N GLY A 48 -3.24 2.85 -2.03
CA GLY A 48 -4.45 2.19 -2.49
C GLY A 48 -4.45 0.72 -2.12
N ILE A 49 -5.63 0.10 -2.16
CA ILE A 49 -5.81 -1.31 -1.85
C ILE A 49 -6.62 -2.03 -2.93
N ALA A 50 -6.41 -3.34 -3.01
CA ALA A 50 -7.31 -4.28 -3.67
C ALA A 50 -7.99 -5.15 -2.61
N GLU A 51 -9.31 -5.25 -2.70
CA GLU A 51 -10.16 -5.93 -1.74
C GLU A 51 -10.99 -7.01 -2.43
N LEU A 52 -10.99 -8.22 -1.87
CA LEU A 52 -11.80 -9.36 -2.29
C LEU A 52 -12.55 -9.90 -1.08
N ASN A 53 -13.88 -10.02 -1.16
CA ASN A 53 -14.72 -10.48 -0.04
C ASN A 53 -14.45 -9.71 1.27
N CYS A 54 -14.31 -8.39 1.21
CA CYS A 54 -13.96 -7.52 2.35
C CYS A 54 -12.59 -7.81 3.00
N LYS A 55 -11.76 -8.66 2.39
CA LYS A 55 -10.36 -8.87 2.77
C LYS A 55 -9.45 -8.06 1.85
N ILE A 56 -8.52 -7.31 2.44
CA ILE A 56 -7.43 -6.68 1.71
C ILE A 56 -6.47 -7.77 1.23
N ILE A 57 -6.33 -7.92 -0.08
CA ILE A 57 -5.46 -8.92 -0.71
C ILE A 57 -4.18 -8.30 -1.27
N ALA A 58 -4.18 -6.99 -1.54
CA ALA A 58 -2.98 -6.25 -1.94
C ALA A 58 -3.10 -4.78 -1.55
N TYR A 59 -1.96 -4.12 -1.39
CA TYR A 59 -1.89 -2.67 -1.26
C TYR A 59 -0.73 -2.10 -2.08
N ALA A 60 -0.98 -0.96 -2.73
CA ALA A 60 0.06 -0.15 -3.33
C ALA A 60 0.61 0.84 -2.30
N PHE A 61 1.91 1.09 -2.39
CA PHE A 61 2.59 2.03 -1.53
C PHE A 61 3.66 2.79 -2.32
N VAL A 62 3.96 4.01 -1.91
CA VAL A 62 5.14 4.73 -2.38
C VAL A 62 6.28 4.55 -1.40
N ASN A 63 7.48 4.36 -1.93
CA ASN A 63 8.72 4.35 -1.17
C ASN A 63 9.84 5.04 -1.95
N ILE A 64 10.99 5.25 -1.30
CA ILE A 64 12.20 5.75 -1.91
C ILE A 64 13.07 4.56 -2.30
N ASN A 65 13.46 4.47 -3.58
CA ASN A 65 14.40 3.46 -4.04
C ASN A 65 15.86 3.85 -3.77
N ASP A 66 16.80 2.96 -4.09
CA ASP A 66 18.24 3.19 -3.88
C ASP A 66 18.80 4.39 -4.65
N ALA A 67 18.15 4.77 -5.76
CA ALA A 67 18.47 5.98 -6.52
C ALA A 67 17.92 7.27 -5.89
N GLY A 68 17.30 7.17 -4.71
CA GLY A 68 16.71 8.30 -4.00
C GLY A 68 15.40 8.81 -4.59
N LYS A 69 14.74 8.02 -5.46
CA LYS A 69 13.51 8.40 -6.17
C LYS A 69 12.26 7.76 -5.57
N ALA A 70 11.18 8.54 -5.53
CA ALA A 70 9.87 8.04 -5.15
C ALA A 70 9.33 7.07 -6.23
N VAL A 71 9.04 5.83 -5.82
CA VAL A 71 8.52 4.77 -6.68
C VAL A 71 7.29 4.15 -6.06
N VAL A 72 6.27 3.87 -6.88
CA VAL A 72 5.08 3.13 -6.46
C VAL A 72 5.30 1.65 -6.67
N GLN A 73 5.10 0.88 -5.61
CA GLN A 73 5.22 -0.57 -5.56
C GLN A 73 3.91 -1.18 -5.05
N VAL A 74 3.78 -2.50 -5.18
CA VAL A 74 2.62 -3.25 -4.68
C VAL A 74 3.11 -4.39 -3.81
N HIS A 75 2.48 -4.52 -2.66
CA HIS A 75 2.63 -5.65 -1.76
C HIS A 75 1.34 -6.47 -1.81
N THR A 76 1.46 -7.78 -1.83
CA THR A 76 0.32 -8.66 -2.09
C THR A 76 0.37 -9.95 -1.29
N ASP A 77 -0.82 -10.47 -0.98
CA ASP A 77 -1.06 -11.86 -0.64
C ASP A 77 -0.90 -12.67 -1.94
N LYS A 78 0.24 -13.37 -2.08
CA LYS A 78 0.61 -14.09 -3.32
C LYS A 78 -0.34 -15.23 -3.65
N GLU A 79 -1.08 -15.74 -2.67
CA GLU A 79 -2.05 -16.81 -2.89
C GLU A 79 -3.36 -16.28 -3.47
N LEU A 80 -3.65 -14.98 -3.29
CA LEU A 80 -4.96 -14.40 -3.59
C LEU A 80 -4.96 -13.36 -4.70
N ALA A 81 -3.85 -12.64 -4.93
CA ALA A 81 -3.80 -11.65 -6.01
C ALA A 81 -2.95 -12.13 -7.19
N GLN A 82 -3.56 -12.05 -8.38
CA GLN A 82 -2.91 -12.31 -9.65
C GLN A 82 -2.13 -11.07 -10.13
N ASP A 83 -1.18 -11.27 -11.04
CA ASP A 83 -0.33 -10.20 -11.58
C ASP A 83 -1.14 -9.02 -12.15
N GLN A 84 -2.26 -9.31 -12.84
CA GLN A 84 -3.14 -8.28 -13.39
C GLN A 84 -3.77 -7.37 -12.31
N VAL A 85 -4.06 -7.92 -11.13
CA VAL A 85 -4.58 -7.15 -9.98
C VAL A 85 -3.51 -6.19 -9.48
N CYS A 86 -2.28 -6.68 -9.34
CA CYS A 86 -1.13 -5.89 -8.92
C CYS A 86 -0.83 -4.76 -9.91
N GLU A 87 -0.83 -5.04 -11.21
CA GLU A 87 -0.61 -4.03 -12.25
C GLU A 87 -1.71 -2.96 -12.25
N THR A 88 -2.97 -3.38 -12.16
CA THR A 88 -4.12 -2.46 -12.12
C THR A 88 -4.02 -1.54 -10.90
N LEU A 89 -3.77 -2.10 -9.73
CA LEU A 89 -3.63 -1.35 -8.48
C LEU A 89 -2.44 -0.38 -8.54
N LYS A 90 -1.30 -0.82 -9.06
CA LYS A 90 -0.10 0.01 -9.24
C LYS A 90 -0.40 1.20 -10.15
N ASN A 91 -1.06 0.97 -11.28
CA ASN A 91 -1.36 2.01 -12.27
C ASN A 91 -2.34 3.06 -11.72
N ILE A 92 -3.40 2.62 -11.02
CA ILE A 92 -4.35 3.54 -10.37
C ILE A 92 -3.64 4.39 -9.31
N SER A 93 -2.83 3.75 -8.46
CA SER A 93 -2.12 4.41 -7.36
C SER A 93 -1.03 5.35 -7.85
N LEU A 94 -0.32 4.99 -8.92
CA LEU A 94 0.67 5.85 -9.55
C LEU A 94 0.05 7.12 -10.15
N LYS A 95 -1.11 6.99 -10.82
CA LYS A 95 -1.83 8.16 -11.36
C LYS A 95 -2.24 9.11 -10.24
N ARG A 96 -2.80 8.59 -9.13
CA ARG A 96 -3.19 9.40 -7.97
C ARG A 96 -1.98 10.07 -7.30
N PHE A 97 -0.92 9.30 -7.06
CA PHE A 97 0.31 9.83 -6.47
C PHE A 97 0.85 11.00 -7.28
N LYS A 98 0.98 10.83 -8.61
CA LYS A 98 1.42 11.90 -9.50
C LYS A 98 0.50 13.12 -9.45
N ALA A 99 -0.82 12.93 -9.39
CA ALA A 99 -1.76 14.05 -9.36
C ALA A 99 -1.71 14.86 -8.04
N GLN A 100 -1.35 14.23 -6.92
CA GLN A 100 -1.37 14.86 -5.59
C GLN A 100 0.01 15.35 -5.12
N TRP A 101 1.10 14.77 -5.62
CA TRP A 101 2.46 15.00 -5.13
C TRP A 101 3.36 15.77 -6.09
N THR A 102 2.84 16.20 -7.24
CA THR A 102 3.54 17.14 -8.14
C THR A 102 3.39 18.59 -7.66
N PHE A 103 4.09 18.98 -6.59
CA PHE A 103 4.52 20.36 -6.29
C PHE A 103 5.88 20.26 -5.53
N ASP A 104 6.86 21.17 -5.68
CA ASP A 104 6.68 22.63 -5.68
C ASP A 104 7.81 23.44 -6.38
N ASP A 105 7.44 24.64 -6.83
CA ASP A 105 8.26 25.77 -7.33
C ASP A 105 9.14 26.43 -6.23
N ASN A 106 9.16 25.84 -5.02
CA ASN A 106 9.88 26.32 -3.83
C ASN A 106 11.19 25.55 -3.56
N GLY A 107 11.66 24.71 -4.48
CA GLY A 107 12.96 24.03 -4.41
C GLY A 107 13.06 22.86 -3.41
N ILE A 108 11.97 22.46 -2.73
CA ILE A 108 11.93 21.26 -1.90
C ILE A 108 11.46 20.08 -2.76
N SER A 109 12.28 19.03 -2.85
CA SER A 109 11.99 17.88 -3.70
C SER A 109 10.84 17.02 -3.14
N THR A 110 9.95 16.55 -4.01
CA THR A 110 8.87 15.60 -3.70
C THR A 110 9.37 14.41 -2.88
N GLU A 111 10.60 13.97 -3.11
CA GLU A 111 11.22 12.85 -2.41
C GLU A 111 11.43 13.12 -0.92
N ASN A 112 11.76 14.36 -0.52
CA ASN A 112 11.88 14.71 0.90
C ASN A 112 10.52 14.71 1.60
N HIS A 113 9.47 15.17 0.92
CA HIS A 113 8.11 15.09 1.44
C HIS A 113 7.68 13.64 1.65
N VAL A 114 7.98 12.75 0.69
CA VAL A 114 7.67 11.32 0.78
C VAL A 114 8.42 10.69 1.96
N LYS A 115 9.74 10.92 2.09
CA LYS A 115 10.54 10.43 3.23
C LYS A 115 9.95 10.85 4.57
N ASN A 116 9.60 12.13 4.70
CA ASN A 116 9.03 12.69 5.92
C ASN A 116 7.66 12.07 6.24
N ALA A 117 6.81 11.88 5.24
CA ALA A 117 5.50 11.25 5.41
C ALA A 117 5.62 9.79 5.85
N ILE A 118 6.53 9.02 5.23
CA ILE A 118 6.81 7.63 5.62
C ILE A 118 7.28 7.57 7.08
N SER A 119 8.28 8.40 7.44
CA SER A 119 8.81 8.44 8.81
C SER A 119 7.73 8.76 9.84
N ARG A 120 6.88 9.76 9.57
CA ARG A 120 5.76 10.12 10.46
C ARG A 120 4.76 8.98 10.61
N LEU A 121 4.35 8.35 9.50
CA LEU A 121 3.41 7.25 9.54
C LEU A 121 3.97 6.05 10.32
N VAL A 122 5.19 5.64 10.03
CA VAL A 122 5.85 4.51 10.70
C VAL A 122 6.01 4.77 12.20
N ASN A 123 6.43 5.99 12.58
CA ASN A 123 6.52 6.37 13.99
C ASN A 123 5.15 6.33 14.68
N TRP A 124 4.10 6.82 14.04
CA TRP A 124 2.75 6.76 14.59
C TRP A 124 2.25 5.31 14.72
N LEU A 125 2.46 4.47 13.71
CA LEU A 125 2.08 3.06 13.74
C LEU A 125 2.81 2.29 14.85
N ASN A 126 4.08 2.61 15.10
CA ASN A 126 4.88 1.94 16.12
C ASN A 126 4.53 2.36 17.55
N ASN A 127 4.14 3.63 17.76
CA ASN A 127 3.99 4.20 19.11
C ASN A 127 2.54 4.46 19.54
N CYS A 128 1.61 4.57 18.59
CA CYS A 128 0.24 5.04 18.89
C CYS A 128 -0.87 4.09 18.41
N TYR A 129 -0.56 3.17 17.49
CA TYR A 129 -1.55 2.31 16.82
C TYR A 129 -1.46 0.82 17.23
N GLN A 130 -0.80 0.53 18.37
CA GLN A 130 -0.67 -0.83 18.90
C GLN A 130 -1.99 -1.37 19.46
#